data_AF-A0A8D8SDU4-F1
#
_entry.id   AF-A0A8D8SDU4-F1
#
_cell.length_a   1.000
_cell.length_b   1.000
_cell.length_c   1.000
_cell.angle_alpha   90.00
_cell.angle_beta   90.00
_cell.angle_gamma   90.00
#
_symmetry.space_group_name_H-M   'P 1'
#
loop_
_entity.id
_entity.type
_entity.pdbx_description
1 polymer ?
#
loop_
_entity_poly.entity_id
_entity_poly.type
_entity_poly.pdbx_seq_one_letter_code
_entity_poly.pdbx_strand_id
1 'polypeptide(L)'
;MYAVGVYPLIRKCKDRDKYVQNWYADDSACVGKLQNVKHWFDKLIEEGPKFGYFPEPSKSYLIVKDVMNSAAHTIFQNVGVKIVDSHRFLGSIIGREEQKKKYVKEKVEVWIGCVEKLSQASEKHPQAVHSAFTKSLQHEWQYLQRVLNSDENDYCQLKEKIKTRLIPSIVDREVSPNEYELFCLPARLGGLGISDPTANVVHSYETSLKANEKLIAAIKSGTELNSNEHFNHAKIELNVERIKLKEREKNKSEEILNTLPAKTKRCLERSIEFKTSQWLTVLPTYSDRTDLTAIQFRDAIAIRYGHEPKNLPKTCDGCGASEFNLNHALNCKKGGLIKRGHDQHRDDVRDWSEMAWGPGIIEPIMKEATINEPALIGDLMLNSVWESGRKAFFDTRITNADAISNGSRTWSAISQSHSHEKHQKYDRAAEDLRASFVPLVL
;
A
#
# COMPACT_ATOMS: atom_id res chain seq x y z
N MET A 1 28.30 -12.95 12.68
CA MET A 1 29.65 -13.52 12.89
C MET A 1 30.45 -13.66 11.58
N TYR A 2 29.83 -14.13 10.49
CA TYR A 2 30.48 -14.28 9.18
C TYR A 2 31.15 -12.99 8.65
N ALA A 3 30.45 -11.84 8.70
CA ALA A 3 30.99 -10.57 8.20
C ALA A 3 32.28 -10.09 8.91
N VAL A 4 32.48 -10.41 10.20
CA VAL A 4 33.70 -10.02 10.94
C VAL A 4 34.87 -10.94 10.55
N GLY A 5 34.62 -12.22 10.32
CA GLY A 5 35.65 -13.20 9.95
C GLY A 5 36.24 -12.98 8.57
N VAL A 6 35.44 -12.49 7.61
CA VAL A 6 35.89 -12.22 6.23
C VAL A 6 36.54 -10.83 6.10
N TYR A 7 36.35 -9.93 7.06
CA TYR A 7 36.88 -8.55 6.98
C TYR A 7 38.41 -8.45 6.77
N PRO A 8 39.26 -9.25 7.45
CA PRO A 8 40.69 -9.27 7.17
C PRO A 8 41.01 -9.71 5.74
N LEU A 9 40.29 -10.70 5.19
CA LEU A 9 40.40 -11.13 3.79
C LEU A 9 40.05 -9.99 2.84
N ILE A 10 38.93 -9.30 3.10
CA ILE A 10 38.49 -8.14 2.31
C ILE A 10 39.61 -7.10 2.24
N ARG A 11 40.21 -6.74 3.38
CA ARG A 11 41.33 -5.79 3.44
C ARG A 11 42.56 -6.31 2.70
N LYS A 12 42.89 -7.59 2.86
CA LYS A 12 44.06 -8.22 2.21
C LYS A 12 43.92 -8.25 0.69
N CYS A 13 42.72 -8.50 0.16
CA CYS A 13 42.45 -8.50 -1.27
C CYS A 13 42.36 -7.11 -1.89
N LYS A 14 42.21 -6.04 -1.11
CA LYS A 14 42.03 -4.66 -1.63
C LYS A 14 43.34 -4.11 -2.22
N ASP A 15 43.30 -3.68 -3.49
CA ASP A 15 44.39 -2.97 -4.18
C ASP A 15 43.78 -1.84 -5.02
N ARG A 16 43.85 -0.60 -4.52
CA ARG A 16 43.13 0.55 -5.09
C ARG A 16 43.70 1.02 -6.43
N ASP A 17 44.96 0.69 -6.73
CA ASP A 17 45.64 1.14 -7.95
C ASP A 17 45.29 0.24 -9.15
N LYS A 18 44.86 -1.00 -8.89
CA LYS A 18 44.63 -2.01 -9.93
C LYS A 18 43.17 -2.30 -10.22
N TYR A 19 42.31 -2.30 -9.21
CA TYR A 19 40.91 -2.69 -9.33
C TYR A 19 40.05 -2.14 -8.19
N VAL A 20 38.73 -2.15 -8.40
CA VAL A 20 37.73 -1.84 -7.38
C VAL A 20 37.02 -3.13 -6.99
N GLN A 21 37.01 -3.46 -5.71
CA GLN A 21 36.27 -4.61 -5.18
C GLN A 21 35.05 -4.15 -4.38
N ASN A 22 34.00 -4.96 -4.41
CA ASN A 22 32.80 -4.79 -3.60
C ASN A 22 32.46 -6.12 -2.91
N TRP A 23 31.89 -6.05 -1.71
CA TRP A 23 31.48 -7.20 -0.92
C TRP A 23 30.11 -6.93 -0.32
N TYR A 24 29.16 -7.81 -0.56
CA TYR A 24 27.84 -7.79 0.07
C TYR A 24 27.63 -9.12 0.79
N ALA A 25 27.84 -9.13 2.11
CA ALA A 25 27.97 -10.36 2.88
C ALA A 25 29.06 -11.29 2.27
N ASP A 26 28.69 -12.47 1.77
CA ASP A 26 29.56 -13.45 1.13
C ASP A 26 29.72 -13.23 -0.38
N ASP A 27 28.85 -12.44 -1.01
CA ASP A 27 28.94 -12.09 -2.43
C ASP A 27 30.08 -11.08 -2.65
N SER A 28 31.19 -11.57 -3.20
CA SER A 28 32.34 -10.76 -3.59
C SER A 28 32.34 -10.45 -5.08
N ALA A 29 32.75 -9.24 -5.44
CA ALA A 29 32.89 -8.81 -6.82
C ALA A 29 34.11 -7.91 -7.01
N CYS A 30 34.68 -7.93 -8.22
CA CYS A 30 35.83 -7.13 -8.58
C CYS A 30 35.69 -6.61 -10.01
N VAL A 31 36.05 -5.34 -10.22
CA VAL A 31 36.04 -4.66 -11.51
C VAL A 31 37.43 -4.06 -11.76
N GLY A 32 38.01 -4.36 -12.92
CA GLY A 32 39.31 -3.85 -13.32
C GLY A 32 39.73 -4.38 -14.68
N LYS A 33 41.01 -4.19 -15.04
CA LYS A 33 41.60 -4.83 -16.22
C LYS A 33 41.60 -6.36 -16.04
N LEU A 34 41.47 -7.09 -17.14
CA LEU A 34 41.29 -8.55 -17.11
C LEU A 34 42.38 -9.31 -16.32
N GLN A 35 43.65 -8.94 -16.49
CA GLN A 35 44.78 -9.51 -15.74
C GLN A 35 44.71 -9.17 -14.23
N ASN A 36 44.29 -7.94 -13.91
CA ASN A 36 44.15 -7.48 -12.52
C ASN A 36 43.01 -8.23 -11.81
N VAL A 37 41.89 -8.48 -12.51
CA VAL A 37 40.77 -9.29 -11.99
C VAL A 37 41.20 -10.74 -11.77
N LYS A 38 41.99 -11.32 -12.69
CA LYS A 38 42.57 -12.66 -12.51
C LYS A 38 43.45 -12.74 -11.27
N HIS A 39 44.36 -11.77 -11.11
CA HIS A 39 45.23 -11.69 -9.94
C HIS A 39 44.43 -11.57 -8.63
N TRP A 40 43.38 -10.73 -8.61
CA TRP A 40 42.49 -10.63 -7.47
C TRP A 40 41.79 -11.96 -7.15
N PHE A 41 41.29 -12.66 -8.17
CA PHE A 41 40.59 -13.92 -8.00
C PHE A 41 41.51 -15.05 -7.51
N ASP A 42 42.75 -15.11 -8.01
CA ASP A 42 43.76 -16.08 -7.56
C ASP A 42 44.12 -15.85 -6.09
N LYS A 43 44.32 -14.58 -5.71
CA LYS A 43 44.56 -14.19 -4.32
C LYS A 43 43.38 -14.56 -3.44
N LEU A 44 42.15 -14.43 -3.94
CA LEU A 44 40.94 -14.81 -3.22
C LEU A 44 40.87 -16.33 -2.98
N ILE A 45 41.24 -17.15 -3.97
CA ILE A 45 41.32 -18.61 -3.85
C ILE A 45 42.41 -19.03 -2.85
N GLU A 46 43.57 -18.39 -2.91
CA GLU A 46 44.71 -18.72 -2.06
C GLU A 46 44.46 -18.32 -0.59
N GLU A 47 43.95 -17.10 -0.38
CA GLU A 47 43.80 -16.53 0.95
C GLU A 47 42.47 -16.86 1.59
N GLY A 48 41.40 -17.01 0.81
CA GLY A 48 40.04 -17.25 1.31
C GLY A 48 39.96 -18.36 2.36
N PRO A 49 40.48 -19.57 2.09
CA PRO A 49 40.39 -20.71 3.01
C PRO A 49 40.98 -20.43 4.40
N LYS A 50 42.01 -19.57 4.48
CA LYS A 50 42.65 -19.17 5.75
C LYS A 50 41.70 -18.37 6.65
N PHE A 51 40.63 -17.80 6.08
CA PHE A 51 39.60 -17.03 6.77
C PHE A 51 38.22 -17.72 6.74
N GLY A 52 38.16 -19.00 6.34
CA GLY A 52 36.90 -19.76 6.23
C GLY A 52 36.01 -19.36 5.06
N TYR A 53 36.54 -18.62 4.08
CA TYR A 53 35.86 -18.28 2.82
C TYR A 53 36.36 -19.20 1.71
N PHE A 54 35.48 -19.97 1.09
CA PHE A 54 35.87 -20.94 0.05
C PHE A 54 35.26 -20.52 -1.29
N PRO A 55 35.99 -19.77 -2.13
CA PRO A 55 35.49 -19.39 -3.44
C PRO A 55 35.23 -20.62 -4.28
N GLU A 56 34.10 -20.63 -4.98
CA GLU A 56 33.72 -21.73 -5.87
C GLU A 56 33.76 -21.25 -7.33
N PRO A 57 34.83 -21.55 -8.08
CA PRO A 57 35.00 -21.03 -9.43
C PRO A 57 33.86 -21.41 -10.39
N SER A 58 33.33 -22.63 -10.26
CA SER A 58 32.22 -23.14 -11.09
C SER A 58 30.90 -22.38 -10.92
N LYS A 59 30.73 -21.70 -9.78
CA LYS A 59 29.59 -20.80 -9.50
C LYS A 59 29.92 -19.33 -9.72
N SER A 60 31.18 -19.00 -9.99
CA SER A 60 31.65 -17.64 -10.23
C SER A 60 31.46 -17.25 -11.70
N TYR A 61 31.19 -15.97 -11.94
CA TYR A 61 30.97 -15.43 -13.28
C TYR A 61 31.96 -14.30 -13.57
N LEU A 62 32.56 -14.34 -14.75
CA LEU A 62 33.37 -13.26 -15.30
C LEU A 62 32.58 -12.59 -16.42
N ILE A 63 32.14 -11.36 -16.17
CA ILE A 63 31.39 -10.57 -17.15
C ILE A 63 32.38 -9.78 -18.01
N VAL A 64 32.42 -10.04 -19.31
CA VAL A 64 33.35 -9.37 -20.23
C VAL A 64 32.63 -8.74 -21.42
N LYS A 65 33.26 -7.69 -21.98
CA LYS A 65 32.87 -7.15 -23.28
C LYS A 65 33.31 -8.12 -24.38
N ASP A 66 32.56 -8.25 -25.48
CA ASP A 66 32.89 -9.18 -26.58
C ASP A 66 34.33 -9.08 -27.09
N VAL A 67 34.85 -7.85 -27.19
CA VAL A 67 36.23 -7.61 -27.65
C VAL A 67 37.30 -8.25 -26.76
N MET A 68 36.97 -8.56 -25.50
CA MET A 68 37.84 -9.22 -24.53
C MET A 68 37.50 -10.71 -24.36
N ASN A 69 36.52 -11.25 -25.08
CA ASN A 69 36.00 -12.59 -24.84
C ASN A 69 37.07 -13.67 -25.11
N SER A 70 37.79 -13.58 -26.23
CA SER A 70 38.89 -14.50 -26.55
C SER A 70 40.03 -14.41 -25.52
N ALA A 71 40.42 -13.19 -25.14
CA ALA A 71 41.47 -12.98 -24.14
C ALA A 71 41.05 -13.50 -22.75
N ALA A 72 39.77 -13.37 -22.39
CA ALA A 72 39.24 -13.90 -21.15
C ALA A 72 39.30 -15.42 -21.11
N HIS A 73 38.94 -16.09 -22.21
CA HIS A 73 39.06 -17.54 -22.31
C HIS A 73 40.50 -18.02 -22.18
N THR A 74 41.48 -17.29 -22.76
CA THR A 74 42.90 -17.61 -22.57
C THR A 74 43.35 -17.43 -21.11
N ILE A 75 43.00 -16.30 -20.48
CA ILE A 75 43.48 -15.97 -19.13
C ILE A 75 42.83 -16.82 -18.04
N PHE A 76 41.56 -17.21 -18.22
CA PHE A 76 40.77 -17.96 -17.23
C PHE A 76 40.59 -19.44 -17.58
N GLN A 77 41.27 -19.95 -18.61
CA GLN A 77 41.10 -21.30 -19.18
C GLN A 77 41.06 -22.43 -18.14
N ASN A 78 41.90 -22.35 -17.11
CA ASN A 78 42.07 -23.42 -16.12
C ASN A 78 41.47 -23.10 -14.75
N VAL A 79 40.67 -22.03 -14.65
CA VAL A 79 40.10 -21.59 -13.37
C VAL A 79 38.71 -22.19 -13.12
N GLY A 80 37.95 -22.47 -14.19
CA GLY A 80 36.57 -22.99 -14.09
C GLY A 80 35.50 -21.91 -13.89
N VAL A 81 35.85 -20.64 -14.06
CA VAL A 81 34.90 -19.50 -14.01
C VAL A 81 34.07 -19.44 -15.30
N LYS A 82 32.77 -19.15 -15.17
CA LYS A 82 31.88 -18.98 -16.33
C LYS A 82 32.07 -17.60 -16.95
N ILE A 83 32.51 -17.56 -18.20
CA ILE A 83 32.68 -16.30 -18.95
C ILE A 83 31.37 -15.98 -19.67
N VAL A 84 30.82 -14.80 -19.39
CA VAL A 84 29.52 -14.36 -19.90
C VAL A 84 29.56 -12.90 -20.35
N ASP A 85 28.61 -12.50 -21.18
CA ASP A 85 28.43 -11.11 -21.62
C ASP A 85 27.58 -10.28 -20.64
N SER A 86 26.81 -10.98 -19.79
CA SER A 86 25.89 -10.40 -18.83
C SER A 86 25.59 -11.37 -17.69
N HIS A 87 25.33 -10.84 -16.49
CA HIS A 87 24.89 -11.64 -15.36
C HIS A 87 24.14 -10.82 -14.32
N ARG A 88 23.27 -11.48 -13.55
CA ARG A 88 22.56 -10.88 -12.41
C ARG A 88 23.57 -10.53 -11.31
N PHE A 89 23.43 -9.34 -10.73
CA PHE A 89 24.25 -8.88 -9.62
C PHE A 89 23.42 -8.02 -8.66
N LEU A 90 23.38 -8.40 -7.37
CA LEU A 90 22.71 -7.66 -6.29
C LEU A 90 21.31 -7.13 -6.64
N GLY A 91 20.47 -7.97 -7.23
CA GLY A 91 19.08 -7.64 -7.58
C GLY A 91 18.89 -6.97 -8.95
N SER A 92 19.97 -6.59 -9.63
CA SER A 92 19.96 -6.02 -10.99
C SER A 92 20.72 -6.93 -11.97
N ILE A 93 20.98 -6.44 -13.19
CA ILE A 93 21.79 -7.12 -14.21
C ILE A 93 22.92 -6.21 -14.71
N ILE A 94 24.11 -6.78 -14.83
CA ILE A 94 25.26 -6.13 -15.48
C ILE A 94 25.41 -6.75 -16.86
N GLY A 95 25.59 -5.91 -17.87
CA GLY A 95 25.71 -6.33 -19.26
C GLY A 95 25.43 -5.19 -20.22
N ARG A 96 25.27 -5.52 -21.50
CA ARG A 96 24.83 -4.58 -22.54
C ARG A 96 23.40 -4.13 -22.34
N GLU A 97 23.06 -3.02 -22.99
CA GLU A 97 21.69 -2.48 -22.96
C GLU A 97 20.67 -3.48 -23.53
N GLU A 98 21.01 -4.29 -24.55
CA GLU A 98 20.08 -5.32 -25.05
C GLU A 98 19.75 -6.38 -23.98
N GLN A 99 20.76 -6.83 -23.23
CA GLN A 99 20.58 -7.83 -22.17
C GLN A 99 19.81 -7.26 -20.98
N LYS A 100 20.04 -5.98 -20.63
CA LYS A 100 19.25 -5.28 -19.61
C LYS A 100 17.76 -5.21 -20.00
N LYS A 101 17.47 -4.82 -21.24
CA LYS A 101 16.09 -4.78 -21.76
C LYS A 101 15.45 -6.16 -21.76
N LYS A 102 16.20 -7.19 -22.18
CA LYS A 102 15.73 -8.59 -22.12
C LYS A 102 15.38 -9.00 -20.69
N TYR A 103 16.23 -8.69 -19.72
CA TYR A 103 15.98 -9.00 -18.30
C TYR A 103 14.73 -8.30 -17.76
N VAL A 104 14.53 -7.01 -18.07
CA VAL A 104 13.30 -6.28 -17.68
C VAL A 104 12.07 -6.95 -18.30
N LYS A 105 12.14 -7.29 -19.59
CA LYS A 105 11.04 -7.95 -20.29
C LYS A 105 10.68 -9.29 -19.65
N GLU A 106 11.66 -10.14 -19.34
CA GLU A 106 11.43 -11.42 -18.64
C GLU A 106 10.77 -11.22 -17.27
N LYS A 107 11.18 -10.19 -16.51
CA LYS A 107 10.54 -9.84 -15.23
C LYS A 107 9.09 -9.37 -15.41
N VAL A 108 8.86 -8.52 -16.41
CA VAL A 108 7.52 -8.02 -16.76
C VAL A 108 6.59 -9.16 -17.16
N GLU A 109 7.06 -10.13 -17.94
CA GLU A 109 6.29 -11.33 -18.30
C GLU A 109 5.87 -12.14 -17.05
N VAL A 110 6.76 -12.30 -16.07
CA VAL A 110 6.44 -12.93 -14.78
C VAL A 110 5.35 -12.15 -14.04
N TRP A 111 5.48 -10.82 -13.95
CA TRP A 111 4.48 -9.98 -13.27
C TRP A 111 3.13 -9.97 -13.99
N ILE A 112 3.11 -10.01 -15.32
CA ILE A 112 1.88 -10.19 -16.10
C ILE A 112 1.21 -11.50 -15.73
N GLY A 113 1.97 -12.60 -15.65
CA GLY A 113 1.43 -13.88 -15.21
C GLY A 113 0.88 -13.85 -13.78
N CYS A 114 1.52 -13.11 -12.87
CA CYS A 114 1.01 -12.88 -11.52
C CYS A 114 -0.29 -12.06 -11.52
N VAL A 115 -0.35 -10.99 -12.33
CA VAL A 115 -1.55 -10.15 -12.50
C VAL A 115 -2.72 -10.99 -13.01
N GLU A 116 -2.50 -11.86 -14.00
CA GLU A 116 -3.55 -12.73 -14.53
C GLU A 116 -4.09 -13.72 -13.48
N LYS A 117 -3.21 -14.31 -12.67
CA LYS A 117 -3.61 -15.19 -11.57
C LYS A 117 -4.38 -14.44 -10.48
N LEU A 118 -3.93 -13.24 -10.13
CA LEU A 118 -4.63 -12.37 -9.18
C LEU A 118 -6.01 -11.95 -9.71
N SER A 119 -6.12 -11.66 -11.00
CA SER A 119 -7.41 -11.35 -11.64
C SER A 119 -8.41 -12.50 -11.53
N GLN A 120 -7.95 -13.75 -11.70
CA GLN A 120 -8.82 -14.93 -11.54
C GLN A 120 -9.23 -15.11 -10.06
N ALA A 121 -8.29 -14.92 -9.13
CA ALA A 121 -8.57 -15.05 -7.70
C ALA A 121 -9.54 -13.97 -7.18
N SER A 122 -9.61 -12.80 -7.82
CA SER A 122 -10.45 -11.69 -7.36
C SER A 122 -11.94 -11.97 -7.50
N GLU A 123 -12.34 -12.98 -8.28
CA GLU A 123 -13.72 -13.45 -8.35
C GLU A 123 -14.25 -13.86 -6.97
N LYS A 124 -13.41 -14.54 -6.18
CA LYS A 124 -13.75 -15.05 -4.83
C LYS A 124 -13.17 -14.21 -3.70
N HIS A 125 -12.00 -13.60 -3.92
CA HIS A 125 -11.23 -12.94 -2.86
C HIS A 125 -10.73 -11.53 -3.27
N PRO A 126 -11.62 -10.60 -3.67
CA PRO A 126 -11.20 -9.31 -4.23
C PRO A 126 -10.40 -8.44 -3.24
N GLN A 127 -10.75 -8.43 -1.96
CA GLN A 127 -10.01 -7.66 -0.93
C GLN A 127 -8.59 -8.22 -0.71
N ALA A 128 -8.46 -9.55 -0.65
CA ALA A 128 -7.16 -10.20 -0.49
C ALA A 128 -6.26 -9.95 -1.72
N VAL A 129 -6.84 -10.00 -2.93
CA VAL A 129 -6.14 -9.65 -4.16
C VAL A 129 -5.70 -8.19 -4.16
N HIS A 130 -6.59 -7.26 -3.81
CA HIS A 130 -6.24 -5.84 -3.69
C HIS A 130 -5.10 -5.63 -2.69
N SER A 131 -5.13 -6.30 -1.54
CA SER A 131 -4.08 -6.24 -0.53
C SER A 131 -2.76 -6.84 -1.01
N ALA A 132 -2.79 -8.04 -1.61
CA ALA A 132 -1.60 -8.72 -2.15
C ALA A 132 -0.95 -7.90 -3.27
N PHE A 133 -1.76 -7.28 -4.13
CA PHE A 133 -1.26 -6.42 -5.19
C PHE A 133 -0.60 -5.15 -4.62
N THR A 134 -1.35 -4.41 -3.79
CA THR A 134 -0.93 -3.07 -3.32
C THR A 134 0.19 -3.12 -2.27
N LYS A 135 0.29 -4.21 -1.50
CA LYS A 135 1.29 -4.37 -0.43
C LYS A 135 2.45 -5.29 -0.77
N SER A 136 2.40 -6.02 -1.89
CA SER A 136 3.46 -6.94 -2.29
C SER A 136 3.83 -6.77 -3.76
N LEU A 137 2.98 -7.24 -4.69
CA LEU A 137 3.36 -7.41 -6.09
C LEU A 137 3.86 -6.10 -6.72
N GLN A 138 3.18 -4.98 -6.46
CA GLN A 138 3.59 -3.70 -7.05
C GLN A 138 4.94 -3.17 -6.58
N HIS A 139 5.41 -3.61 -5.42
CA HIS A 139 6.71 -3.19 -4.92
C HIS A 139 7.87 -3.92 -5.60
N GLU A 140 7.63 -5.05 -6.29
CA GLU A 140 8.67 -5.77 -7.00
C GLU A 140 9.23 -4.97 -8.18
N TRP A 141 8.37 -4.42 -9.04
CA TRP A 141 8.84 -3.57 -10.14
C TRP A 141 9.32 -2.21 -9.68
N GLN A 142 8.71 -1.63 -8.63
CA GLN A 142 9.23 -0.41 -8.02
C GLN A 142 10.66 -0.61 -7.49
N TYR A 143 10.98 -1.80 -6.96
CA TYR A 143 12.34 -2.14 -6.60
C TYR A 143 13.24 -2.20 -7.84
N LEU A 144 12.82 -2.88 -8.91
CA LEU A 144 13.61 -2.96 -10.16
C LEU A 144 13.89 -1.57 -10.75
N GLN A 145 12.88 -0.71 -10.80
CA GLN A 145 12.97 0.68 -11.28
C GLN A 145 13.97 1.53 -10.48
N ARG A 146 14.27 1.19 -9.22
CA ARG A 146 15.30 1.88 -8.41
C ARG A 146 16.71 1.39 -8.66
N VAL A 147 16.90 0.15 -9.15
CA VAL A 147 18.21 -0.50 -9.28
C VAL A 147 18.66 -0.70 -10.73
N LEU A 148 17.75 -0.51 -11.70
CA LEU A 148 18.02 -0.65 -13.11
C LEU A 148 17.39 0.50 -13.89
N ASN A 149 18.23 1.24 -14.60
CA ASN A 149 17.77 2.25 -15.54
C ASN A 149 16.99 1.55 -16.67
N SER A 150 15.70 1.80 -16.73
CA SER A 150 14.77 1.19 -17.69
C SER A 150 13.84 2.25 -18.26
N ASP A 151 13.15 1.92 -19.34
CA ASP A 151 12.25 2.85 -20.02
C ASP A 151 10.80 2.59 -19.63
N GLU A 152 9.95 3.61 -19.69
CA GLU A 152 8.52 3.48 -19.44
C GLU A 152 7.86 2.45 -20.37
N ASN A 153 8.33 2.38 -21.62
CA ASN A 153 7.83 1.44 -22.63
C ASN A 153 8.04 -0.04 -22.23
N ASP A 154 9.04 -0.33 -21.38
CA ASP A 154 9.30 -1.68 -20.92
C ASP A 154 8.14 -2.21 -20.04
N TYR A 155 7.37 -1.32 -19.40
CA TYR A 155 6.29 -1.65 -18.48
C TYR A 155 4.87 -1.47 -19.07
N CYS A 156 4.75 -1.00 -20.31
CA CYS A 156 3.46 -0.73 -20.95
C CYS A 156 2.55 -1.96 -21.01
N GLN A 157 3.08 -3.15 -21.29
CA GLN A 157 2.28 -4.37 -21.31
C GLN A 157 1.72 -4.72 -19.92
N LEU A 158 2.50 -4.50 -18.87
CA LEU A 158 2.05 -4.70 -17.49
C LEU A 158 0.95 -3.70 -17.12
N LYS A 159 1.14 -2.42 -17.47
CA LYS A 159 0.13 -1.37 -17.30
C LYS A 159 -1.21 -1.77 -17.95
N GLU A 160 -1.16 -2.19 -19.21
CA GLU A 160 -2.36 -2.60 -19.93
C GLU A 160 -3.04 -3.81 -19.29
N LYS A 161 -2.29 -4.79 -18.76
CA LYS A 161 -2.87 -5.92 -18.04
C LYS A 161 -3.51 -5.52 -16.71
N ILE A 162 -2.88 -4.62 -15.95
CA ILE A 162 -3.46 -4.06 -14.71
C ILE A 162 -4.78 -3.33 -15.03
N LYS A 163 -4.75 -2.48 -16.06
CA LYS A 163 -5.91 -1.68 -16.51
C LYS A 163 -7.06 -2.52 -17.04
N THR A 164 -6.78 -3.53 -17.86
CA THR A 164 -7.82 -4.28 -18.59
C THR A 164 -8.27 -5.56 -17.90
N ARG A 165 -7.47 -6.10 -16.98
CA ARG A 165 -7.78 -7.37 -16.28
C ARG A 165 -7.91 -7.18 -14.78
N LEU A 166 -6.88 -6.67 -14.10
CA LEU A 166 -6.85 -6.63 -12.63
C LEU A 166 -7.88 -5.70 -12.03
N ILE A 167 -7.86 -4.43 -12.43
CA ILE A 167 -8.74 -3.44 -11.83
C ILE A 167 -10.21 -3.82 -12.10
N PRO A 168 -10.63 -4.12 -13.36
CA PRO A 168 -12.00 -4.56 -13.64
C PRO A 168 -12.42 -5.80 -12.83
N SER A 169 -11.52 -6.76 -12.59
CA SER A 169 -11.86 -7.97 -11.83
C SER A 169 -11.96 -7.73 -10.32
N ILE A 170 -11.30 -6.71 -9.77
CA ILE A 170 -11.44 -6.29 -8.37
C ILE A 170 -12.78 -5.56 -8.17
N VAL A 171 -13.11 -4.61 -9.05
CA VAL A 171 -14.32 -3.78 -8.95
C VAL A 171 -15.58 -4.43 -9.54
N ASP A 172 -15.41 -5.51 -10.31
CA ASP A 172 -16.46 -6.30 -10.97
C ASP A 172 -17.36 -5.50 -11.94
N ARG A 173 -16.72 -4.62 -12.72
CA ARG A 173 -17.34 -3.82 -13.78
C ARG A 173 -16.29 -3.26 -14.75
N GLU A 174 -16.77 -2.71 -15.86
CA GLU A 174 -15.93 -1.91 -16.76
C GLU A 174 -15.45 -0.62 -16.08
N VAL A 175 -14.24 -0.20 -16.47
CA VAL A 175 -13.52 0.94 -15.89
C VAL A 175 -13.13 1.88 -17.01
N SER A 176 -13.59 3.13 -16.92
CA SER A 176 -13.24 4.18 -17.88
C SER A 176 -11.78 4.63 -17.73
N PRO A 177 -11.19 5.30 -18.74
CA PRO A 177 -9.84 5.86 -18.63
C PRO A 177 -9.65 6.78 -17.42
N ASN A 178 -10.61 7.68 -17.14
CA ASN A 178 -10.54 8.60 -16.00
C ASN A 178 -10.60 7.85 -14.65
N GLU A 179 -11.40 6.79 -14.56
CA GLU A 179 -11.46 5.96 -13.36
C GLU A 179 -10.19 5.15 -13.15
N TYR A 180 -9.57 4.65 -14.22
CA TYR A 180 -8.26 4.01 -14.13
C TYR A 180 -7.23 4.98 -13.51
N GLU A 181 -7.17 6.22 -14.01
CA GLU A 181 -6.26 7.23 -13.47
C GLU A 181 -6.55 7.55 -12.00
N LEU A 182 -7.84 7.60 -11.62
CA LEU A 182 -8.25 7.79 -10.23
C LEU A 182 -7.80 6.62 -9.36
N PHE A 183 -8.01 5.37 -9.79
CA PHE A 183 -7.66 4.19 -9.01
C PHE A 183 -6.15 4.04 -8.81
N CYS A 184 -5.35 4.59 -9.73
CA CYS A 184 -3.90 4.68 -9.58
C CYS A 184 -3.44 5.61 -8.46
N LEU A 185 -4.28 6.56 -8.04
CA LEU A 185 -3.95 7.45 -6.93
C LEU A 185 -4.01 6.71 -5.57
N PRO A 186 -3.30 7.22 -4.54
CA PRO A 186 -3.41 6.72 -3.18
C PRO A 186 -4.85 6.77 -2.65
N ALA A 187 -5.20 5.84 -1.75
CA ALA A 187 -6.53 5.78 -1.13
C ALA A 187 -6.93 7.07 -0.39
N ARG A 188 -5.96 7.79 0.19
CA ARG A 188 -6.16 9.10 0.85
C ARG A 188 -6.54 10.24 -0.12
N LEU A 189 -6.39 10.02 -1.43
CA LEU A 189 -6.74 10.95 -2.52
C LEU A 189 -7.85 10.37 -3.40
N GLY A 190 -8.72 9.51 -2.83
CA GLY A 190 -9.87 8.95 -3.53
C GLY A 190 -9.59 7.72 -4.39
N GLY A 191 -8.33 7.37 -4.65
CA GLY A 191 -7.98 6.18 -5.45
C GLY A 191 -8.04 4.85 -4.69
N LEU A 192 -7.43 3.82 -5.29
CA LEU A 192 -7.30 2.45 -4.73
C LEU A 192 -5.84 2.11 -4.37
N GLY A 193 -4.87 2.96 -4.70
CA GLY A 193 -3.44 2.72 -4.45
C GLY A 193 -2.80 1.68 -5.38
N ILE A 194 -3.43 1.41 -6.53
CA ILE A 194 -2.95 0.46 -7.55
C ILE A 194 -2.00 1.22 -8.49
N SER A 195 -0.71 1.22 -8.19
CA SER A 195 0.25 2.10 -8.86
C SER A 195 0.38 1.81 -10.36
N ASP A 196 0.39 2.86 -11.18
CA ASP A 196 0.75 2.76 -12.60
C ASP A 196 2.25 2.40 -12.72
N PRO A 197 2.60 1.24 -13.31
CA PRO A 197 4.00 0.81 -13.38
C PRO A 197 4.85 1.70 -14.31
N THR A 198 4.26 2.53 -15.18
CA THR A 198 5.03 3.42 -16.07
C THR A 198 5.29 4.80 -15.45
N ALA A 199 4.50 5.22 -14.45
CA ALA A 199 4.45 6.63 -14.04
C ALA A 199 5.73 7.17 -13.39
N ASN A 200 6.53 6.32 -12.74
CA ASN A 200 7.66 6.74 -11.92
C ASN A 200 8.98 6.05 -12.30
N VAL A 201 9.09 5.43 -13.48
CA VAL A 201 10.27 4.64 -13.87
C VAL A 201 11.55 5.49 -13.78
N VAL A 202 11.58 6.60 -14.52
CA VAL A 202 12.74 7.50 -14.59
C VAL A 202 13.05 8.11 -13.21
N HIS A 203 12.02 8.66 -12.56
CA HIS A 203 12.15 9.31 -11.25
C HIS A 203 12.66 8.34 -10.17
N SER A 204 12.26 7.07 -10.20
CA SER A 204 12.67 6.08 -9.19
C SER A 204 14.18 5.81 -9.27
N TYR A 205 14.71 5.67 -10.48
CA TYR A 205 16.13 5.45 -10.68
C TYR A 205 16.96 6.68 -10.30
N GLU A 206 16.55 7.87 -10.75
CA GLU A 206 17.23 9.13 -10.43
C GLU A 206 17.24 9.43 -8.93
N THR A 207 16.10 9.24 -8.25
CA THR A 207 15.98 9.43 -6.81
C THR A 207 16.90 8.45 -6.06
N SER A 208 16.97 7.20 -6.52
CA SER A 208 17.87 6.19 -5.96
C SER A 208 19.34 6.61 -6.11
N LEU A 209 19.74 7.15 -7.26
CA LEU A 209 21.10 7.65 -7.49
C LEU A 209 21.44 8.82 -6.57
N LYS A 210 20.56 9.84 -6.47
CA LYS A 210 20.77 11.01 -5.62
C LYS A 210 20.88 10.63 -4.15
N ALA A 211 19.97 9.79 -3.66
CA ALA A 211 19.98 9.33 -2.27
C ALA A 211 21.26 8.55 -1.92
N ASN A 212 21.82 7.82 -2.89
CA ASN A 212 23.02 7.00 -2.70
C ASN A 212 24.32 7.67 -3.15
N GLU A 213 24.32 8.97 -3.47
CA GLU A 213 25.49 9.68 -4.01
C GLU A 213 26.75 9.50 -3.15
N LYS A 214 26.61 9.69 -1.83
CA LYS A 214 27.72 9.55 -0.86
C LYS A 214 28.28 8.12 -0.82
N LEU A 215 27.39 7.12 -0.86
CA LEU A 215 27.77 5.71 -0.90
C LEU A 215 28.50 5.37 -2.22
N ILE A 216 27.96 5.85 -3.34
CA ILE A 216 28.56 5.65 -4.67
C ILE A 216 29.95 6.29 -4.73
N ALA A 217 30.11 7.50 -4.20
CA ALA A 217 31.39 8.20 -4.14
C ALA A 217 32.41 7.40 -3.33
N ALA A 218 32.05 6.93 -2.13
CA ALA A 218 32.92 6.12 -1.28
C ALA A 218 33.32 4.77 -1.93
N ILE A 219 32.39 4.11 -2.63
CA ILE A 219 32.69 2.88 -3.37
C ILE A 219 33.69 3.15 -4.50
N LYS A 220 33.47 4.22 -5.29
CA LYS A 220 34.34 4.56 -6.42
C LYS A 220 35.74 5.01 -6.00
N SER A 221 35.84 5.81 -4.94
CA SER A 221 37.13 6.26 -4.40
C SER A 221 37.82 5.22 -3.51
N GLY A 222 37.06 4.21 -3.06
CA GLY A 222 37.49 3.23 -2.08
C GLY A 222 37.72 3.80 -0.68
N THR A 223 37.28 5.05 -0.40
CA THR A 223 37.38 5.70 0.91
C THR A 223 36.39 5.13 1.92
N GLU A 224 36.60 5.40 3.20
CA GLU A 224 35.62 5.04 4.22
C GLU A 224 34.36 5.88 4.05
N LEU A 225 33.20 5.24 4.25
CA LEU A 225 31.91 5.89 4.20
C LEU A 225 31.60 6.51 5.57
N ASN A 226 31.37 7.82 5.60
CA ASN A 226 30.69 8.42 6.74
C ASN A 226 29.21 8.04 6.69
N SER A 227 28.84 7.02 7.47
CA SER A 227 27.48 6.46 7.46
C SER A 227 26.44 7.50 7.90
N ASN A 228 26.77 8.33 8.91
CA ASN A 228 25.86 9.38 9.39
C ASN A 228 25.61 10.44 8.32
N GLU A 229 26.65 10.88 7.63
CA GLU A 229 26.51 11.84 6.52
C GLU A 229 25.66 11.24 5.39
N HIS A 230 25.91 9.98 5.00
CA HIS A 230 25.14 9.31 3.97
C HIS A 230 23.66 9.18 4.35
N PHE A 231 23.34 8.71 5.56
CA PHE A 231 21.95 8.57 6.00
C PHE A 231 21.23 9.93 6.10
N ASN A 232 21.91 10.98 6.54
CA ASN A 232 21.35 12.33 6.56
C ASN A 232 21.09 12.86 5.15
N HIS A 233 22.05 12.71 4.23
CA HIS A 233 21.90 13.07 2.82
C HIS A 233 20.73 12.33 2.18
N ALA A 234 20.70 10.99 2.29
CA ALA A 234 19.63 10.16 1.75
C ALA A 234 18.26 10.56 2.32
N LYS A 235 18.16 10.84 3.62
CA LYS A 235 16.93 11.28 4.26
C LYS A 235 16.42 12.61 3.68
N ILE A 236 17.32 13.57 3.44
CA ILE A 236 16.97 14.88 2.86
C ILE A 236 16.47 14.71 1.43
N GLU A 237 17.24 14.04 0.57
CA GLU A 237 16.89 13.81 -0.83
C GLU A 237 15.56 13.06 -0.98
N LEU A 238 15.39 11.97 -0.22
CA LEU A 238 14.14 11.20 -0.23
C LEU A 238 12.93 12.01 0.28
N ASN A 239 13.14 12.92 1.24
CA ASN A 239 12.06 13.77 1.73
C ASN A 239 11.66 14.83 0.70
N VAL A 240 12.62 15.44 0.00
CA VAL A 240 12.36 16.38 -1.10
C VAL A 240 11.53 15.72 -2.19
N GLU A 241 11.94 14.54 -2.67
CA GLU A 241 11.20 13.83 -3.71
C GLU A 241 9.83 13.33 -3.24
N ARG A 242 9.71 12.93 -1.96
CA ARG A 242 8.42 12.60 -1.35
C ARG A 242 7.45 13.78 -1.34
N ILE A 243 7.92 14.99 -1.05
CA ILE A 243 7.09 16.20 -1.06
C ILE A 243 6.61 16.49 -2.49
N LYS A 244 7.51 16.47 -3.48
CA LYS A 244 7.15 16.66 -4.90
C LYS A 244 6.15 15.63 -5.39
N LEU A 245 6.33 14.35 -5.02
CA LEU A 245 5.37 13.30 -5.37
C LEU A 245 3.99 13.59 -4.76
N LYS A 246 3.93 13.92 -3.46
CA LYS A 246 2.66 14.24 -2.79
C LYS A 246 1.92 15.41 -3.45
N GLU A 247 2.66 16.43 -3.88
CA GLU A 247 2.10 17.58 -4.59
C GLU A 247 1.55 17.19 -5.96
N ARG A 248 2.32 16.44 -6.76
CA ARG A 248 1.87 15.92 -8.06
C ARG A 248 0.62 15.05 -7.93
N GLU A 249 0.61 14.13 -6.96
CA GLU A 249 -0.56 13.27 -6.69
C GLU A 249 -1.78 14.11 -6.28
N LYS A 250 -1.59 15.13 -5.44
CA LYS A 250 -2.68 16.02 -5.00
C LYS A 250 -3.25 16.80 -6.17
N ASN A 251 -2.41 17.42 -6.99
CA ASN A 251 -2.84 18.19 -8.16
C ASN A 251 -3.58 17.30 -9.16
N LYS A 252 -3.07 16.09 -9.41
CA LYS A 252 -3.74 15.10 -10.27
C LYS A 252 -5.10 14.67 -9.70
N SER A 253 -5.20 14.48 -8.38
CA SER A 253 -6.46 14.19 -7.72
C SER A 253 -7.48 15.30 -7.93
N GLU A 254 -7.08 16.57 -7.76
CA GLU A 254 -7.97 17.72 -7.95
C GLU A 254 -8.45 17.85 -9.40
N GLU A 255 -7.54 17.66 -10.36
CA GLU A 255 -7.87 17.64 -11.79
C GLU A 255 -8.91 16.57 -12.11
N ILE A 256 -8.69 15.32 -11.68
CA ILE A 256 -9.62 14.22 -11.92
C ILE A 256 -10.96 14.50 -11.25
N LEU A 257 -10.98 14.91 -9.98
CA LEU A 257 -12.22 15.19 -9.25
C LEU A 257 -13.09 16.24 -9.95
N ASN A 258 -12.49 17.22 -10.61
CA ASN A 258 -13.21 18.25 -11.36
C ASN A 258 -13.87 17.74 -12.64
N THR A 259 -13.43 16.59 -13.17
CA THR A 259 -14.04 15.94 -14.35
C THR A 259 -15.16 14.97 -13.98
N LEU A 260 -15.30 14.61 -12.70
CA LEU A 260 -16.26 13.59 -12.28
C LEU A 260 -17.68 14.13 -12.15
N PRO A 261 -18.71 13.27 -12.33
CA PRO A 261 -20.10 13.62 -12.04
C PRO A 261 -20.26 14.12 -10.60
N ALA A 262 -21.17 15.07 -10.39
CA ALA A 262 -21.37 15.74 -9.09
C ALA A 262 -21.57 14.76 -7.92
N LYS A 263 -22.33 13.67 -8.12
CA LYS A 263 -22.56 12.63 -7.11
C LYS A 263 -21.25 11.95 -6.68
N THR A 264 -20.46 11.48 -7.65
CA THR A 264 -19.19 10.79 -7.40
C THR A 264 -18.15 11.74 -6.82
N LYS A 265 -18.06 12.97 -7.35
CA LYS A 265 -17.19 14.02 -6.82
C LYS A 265 -17.45 14.26 -5.33
N ARG A 266 -18.71 14.46 -4.95
CA ARG A 266 -19.11 14.66 -3.55
C ARG A 266 -18.72 13.48 -2.65
N CYS A 267 -18.97 12.24 -3.07
CA CYS A 267 -18.62 11.05 -2.30
C CYS A 267 -17.11 10.99 -2.01
N LEU A 268 -16.30 11.31 -3.02
CA LEU A 268 -14.84 11.28 -2.92
C LEU A 268 -14.27 12.46 -2.13
N GLU A 269 -14.76 13.69 -2.35
CA GLU A 269 -14.37 14.86 -1.56
C GLU A 269 -14.61 14.60 -0.07
N ARG A 270 -15.79 14.06 0.29
CA ARG A 270 -16.10 13.66 1.66
C ARG A 270 -15.15 12.57 2.16
N SER A 271 -14.88 11.54 1.36
CA SER A 271 -13.97 10.47 1.76
C SER A 271 -12.54 10.95 2.00
N ILE A 272 -12.06 11.90 1.18
CA ILE A 272 -10.73 12.51 1.27
C ILE A 272 -10.66 13.42 2.50
N GLU A 273 -11.61 14.35 2.65
CA GLU A 273 -11.67 15.32 3.74
C GLU A 273 -11.70 14.62 5.12
N PHE A 274 -12.57 13.62 5.27
CA PHE A 274 -12.77 12.89 6.52
C PHE A 274 -11.94 11.60 6.63
N LYS A 275 -11.00 11.37 5.70
CA LYS A 275 -9.99 10.28 5.74
C LYS A 275 -10.60 8.88 5.91
N THR A 276 -11.71 8.59 5.24
CA THR A 276 -12.48 7.34 5.44
C THR A 276 -11.97 6.16 4.61
N SER A 277 -10.78 6.27 4.00
CA SER A 277 -10.22 5.27 3.09
C SER A 277 -9.37 4.19 3.77
N GLN A 278 -9.29 4.19 5.10
CA GLN A 278 -8.37 3.32 5.83
C GLN A 278 -8.66 1.83 5.62
N TRP A 279 -9.92 1.44 5.43
CA TRP A 279 -10.34 0.06 5.17
C TRP A 279 -9.73 -0.55 3.89
N LEU A 280 -9.26 0.27 2.94
CA LEU A 280 -8.51 -0.19 1.77
C LEU A 280 -7.03 -0.48 2.08
N THR A 281 -6.53 0.03 3.21
CA THR A 281 -5.11 -0.04 3.59
C THR A 281 -4.82 -0.98 4.76
N VAL A 282 -5.85 -1.42 5.49
CA VAL A 282 -5.69 -2.45 6.54
C VAL A 282 -5.43 -3.82 5.91
N LEU A 283 -4.79 -4.75 6.64
CA LEU A 283 -4.72 -6.14 6.18
C LEU A 283 -6.05 -6.83 6.46
N PRO A 284 -6.56 -7.70 5.56
CA PRO A 284 -7.78 -8.46 5.78
C PRO A 284 -7.47 -9.66 6.68
N THR A 285 -7.76 -9.54 7.96
CA THR A 285 -7.48 -10.54 8.99
C THR A 285 -8.76 -10.85 9.77
N TYR A 286 -9.04 -12.14 9.94
CA TYR A 286 -10.20 -12.61 10.70
C TYR A 286 -10.11 -12.21 12.18
N SER A 287 -8.92 -12.27 12.78
CA SER A 287 -8.70 -11.91 14.18
C SER A 287 -9.08 -10.46 14.49
N ASP A 288 -8.89 -9.58 13.51
CA ASP A 288 -9.11 -8.15 13.66
C ASP A 288 -10.45 -7.71 13.05
N ARG A 289 -11.26 -8.67 12.56
CA ARG A 289 -12.56 -8.46 11.89
C ARG A 289 -12.48 -7.47 10.72
N THR A 290 -11.35 -7.43 10.03
CA THR A 290 -11.11 -6.55 8.87
C THR A 290 -11.30 -7.28 7.53
N ASP A 291 -11.56 -8.59 7.57
CA ASP A 291 -11.87 -9.40 6.40
C ASP A 291 -13.33 -9.20 5.96
N LEU A 292 -13.48 -8.63 4.78
CA LEU A 292 -14.77 -8.43 4.12
C LEU A 292 -15.01 -9.58 3.15
N THR A 293 -16.25 -10.05 3.10
CA THR A 293 -16.68 -10.94 2.01
C THR A 293 -16.52 -10.25 0.66
N ALA A 294 -16.47 -11.04 -0.42
CA ALA A 294 -16.34 -10.51 -1.78
C ALA A 294 -17.42 -9.47 -2.12
N ILE A 295 -18.65 -9.71 -1.67
CA ILE A 295 -19.80 -8.81 -1.87
C ILE A 295 -19.61 -7.54 -1.06
N GLN A 296 -19.33 -7.64 0.25
CA GLN A 296 -19.12 -6.47 1.11
C GLN A 296 -18.00 -5.55 0.58
N PHE A 297 -16.89 -6.12 0.12
CA PHE A 297 -15.78 -5.35 -0.43
C PHE A 297 -16.17 -4.61 -1.72
N ARG A 298 -16.82 -5.29 -2.67
CA ARG A 298 -17.25 -4.69 -3.94
C ARG A 298 -18.34 -3.65 -3.74
N ASP A 299 -19.30 -3.91 -2.86
CA ASP A 299 -20.36 -2.98 -2.52
C ASP A 299 -19.77 -1.74 -1.83
N ALA A 300 -18.80 -1.91 -0.92
CA ALA A 300 -18.09 -0.78 -0.30
C ALA A 300 -17.32 0.05 -1.33
N ILE A 301 -16.67 -0.58 -2.32
CA ILE A 301 -16.06 0.13 -3.46
C ILE A 301 -17.14 0.89 -4.25
N ALA A 302 -18.24 0.24 -4.63
CA ALA A 302 -19.30 0.86 -5.42
C ALA A 302 -19.87 2.10 -4.69
N ILE A 303 -20.22 1.94 -3.42
CA ILE A 303 -20.73 3.00 -2.55
C ILE A 303 -19.73 4.16 -2.43
N ARG A 304 -18.45 3.86 -2.24
CA ARG A 304 -17.37 4.88 -2.16
C ARG A 304 -17.33 5.78 -3.39
N TYR A 305 -17.56 5.22 -4.58
CA TYR A 305 -17.56 5.96 -5.84
C TYR A 305 -18.97 6.44 -6.28
N GLY A 306 -19.98 6.27 -5.41
CA GLY A 306 -21.36 6.68 -5.68
C GLY A 306 -22.09 5.81 -6.72
N HIS A 307 -21.56 4.63 -7.02
CA HIS A 307 -22.12 3.65 -7.95
C HIS A 307 -23.13 2.73 -7.26
N GLU A 308 -24.08 2.23 -8.05
CA GLU A 308 -25.04 1.22 -7.58
C GLU A 308 -24.33 -0.13 -7.35
N PRO A 309 -24.52 -0.77 -6.18
CA PRO A 309 -24.07 -2.14 -5.98
C PRO A 309 -24.68 -3.08 -7.03
N LYS A 310 -23.85 -3.96 -7.62
CA LYS A 310 -24.25 -4.83 -8.75
C LYS A 310 -25.44 -5.74 -8.43
N ASN A 311 -25.52 -6.21 -7.19
CA ASN A 311 -26.54 -7.16 -6.74
C ASN A 311 -27.66 -6.49 -5.94
N LEU A 312 -27.83 -5.15 -6.05
CA LEU A 312 -28.94 -4.47 -5.39
C LEU A 312 -30.28 -4.95 -6.00
N PRO A 313 -31.23 -5.46 -5.19
CA PRO A 313 -32.53 -5.88 -5.69
C PRO A 313 -33.30 -4.72 -6.37
N LYS A 314 -34.27 -5.04 -7.23
CA LYS A 314 -35.10 -4.01 -7.88
C LYS A 314 -36.16 -3.41 -6.96
N THR A 315 -36.62 -4.20 -5.99
CA THR A 315 -37.68 -3.84 -5.04
C THR A 315 -37.16 -3.91 -3.62
N CYS A 316 -37.52 -2.93 -2.79
CA CYS A 316 -37.19 -2.96 -1.36
C CYS A 316 -38.05 -4.01 -0.63
N ASP A 317 -37.40 -4.95 0.04
CA ASP A 317 -38.01 -6.03 0.82
C ASP A 317 -38.80 -5.57 2.05
N GLY A 318 -38.50 -4.38 2.59
CA GLY A 318 -39.19 -3.87 3.78
C GLY A 318 -40.31 -2.88 3.51
N CYS A 319 -40.10 -1.91 2.62
CA CYS A 319 -41.12 -0.88 2.33
C CYS A 319 -41.93 -1.14 1.05
N GLY A 320 -41.52 -2.12 0.23
CA GLY A 320 -42.19 -2.47 -1.03
C GLY A 320 -41.93 -1.50 -2.19
N ALA A 321 -41.05 -0.51 -2.05
CA ALA A 321 -40.74 0.44 -3.12
C ALA A 321 -40.17 -0.26 -4.35
N SER A 322 -40.72 0.05 -5.52
CA SER A 322 -40.32 -0.51 -6.82
C SER A 322 -39.07 0.13 -7.42
N GLU A 323 -38.65 1.28 -6.92
CA GLU A 323 -37.40 1.96 -7.30
C GLU A 323 -36.38 1.83 -6.17
N PHE A 324 -35.78 0.64 -6.04
CA PHE A 324 -34.77 0.38 -5.02
C PHE A 324 -33.35 0.69 -5.54
N ASN A 325 -32.95 1.96 -5.40
CA ASN A 325 -31.59 2.44 -5.70
C ASN A 325 -30.76 2.63 -4.42
N LEU A 326 -29.47 2.94 -4.57
CA LEU A 326 -28.54 3.11 -3.46
C LEU A 326 -29.02 4.18 -2.46
N ASN A 327 -29.56 5.29 -2.96
CA ASN A 327 -30.11 6.33 -2.09
C ASN A 327 -31.27 5.78 -1.24
N HIS A 328 -32.16 4.99 -1.82
CA HIS A 328 -33.21 4.31 -1.05
C HIS A 328 -32.61 3.30 -0.06
N ALA A 329 -31.69 2.44 -0.51
CA ALA A 329 -31.07 1.40 0.31
C ALA A 329 -30.39 1.94 1.57
N LEU A 330 -29.70 3.07 1.46
CA LEU A 330 -29.01 3.69 2.60
C LEU A 330 -29.94 4.50 3.53
N ASN A 331 -31.17 4.81 3.11
CA ASN A 331 -32.10 5.65 3.88
C ASN A 331 -33.33 4.91 4.41
N CYS A 332 -33.72 3.80 3.78
CA CYS A 332 -34.89 3.03 4.17
C CYS A 332 -34.76 2.55 5.62
N LYS A 333 -35.84 2.71 6.39
CA LYS A 333 -35.91 2.27 7.80
C LYS A 333 -36.64 0.94 7.99
N LYS A 334 -37.09 0.32 6.89
CA LYS A 334 -37.92 -0.89 6.91
C LYS A 334 -37.26 -2.10 6.26
N GLY A 335 -36.41 -1.91 5.24
CA GLY A 335 -35.83 -2.99 4.43
C GLY A 335 -34.39 -3.32 4.77
N GLY A 336 -33.96 -4.54 4.45
CA GLY A 336 -32.63 -5.03 4.74
C GLY A 336 -32.31 -5.22 6.24
N LEU A 337 -31.04 -5.47 6.54
CA LEU A 337 -30.54 -5.75 7.89
C LEU A 337 -30.08 -4.48 8.62
N ILE A 338 -30.92 -3.45 8.66
CA ILE A 338 -30.56 -2.12 9.21
C ILE A 338 -30.04 -2.22 10.65
N LYS A 339 -30.73 -3.00 11.50
CA LYS A 339 -30.33 -3.19 12.90
C LYS A 339 -28.95 -3.84 13.01
N ARG A 340 -28.64 -4.82 12.15
CA ARG A 340 -27.37 -5.54 12.18
C ARG A 340 -26.16 -4.63 11.94
N GLY A 341 -26.25 -3.71 10.98
CA GLY A 341 -25.15 -2.78 10.70
C GLY A 341 -24.89 -1.80 11.86
N HIS A 342 -25.95 -1.36 12.52
CA HIS A 342 -25.88 -0.51 13.72
C HIS A 342 -25.34 -1.29 14.92
N ASP A 343 -25.87 -2.49 15.20
CA ASP A 343 -25.41 -3.37 16.27
C ASP A 343 -23.93 -3.73 16.10
N GLN A 344 -23.49 -4.06 14.87
CA GLN A 344 -22.08 -4.36 14.60
C GLN A 344 -21.17 -3.19 14.96
N HIS A 345 -21.54 -1.97 14.58
CA HIS A 345 -20.76 -0.78 14.93
C HIS A 345 -20.72 -0.55 16.46
N ARG A 346 -21.87 -0.66 17.13
CA ARG A 346 -21.97 -0.54 18.59
C ARG A 346 -21.06 -1.57 19.27
N ASP A 347 -21.09 -2.82 18.81
CA ASP A 347 -20.33 -3.91 19.41
C ASP A 347 -18.82 -3.73 19.17
N ASP A 348 -18.40 -3.24 18.00
CA ASP A 348 -17.00 -2.90 17.74
C ASP A 348 -16.51 -1.73 18.60
N VAL A 349 -17.33 -0.68 18.76
CA VAL A 349 -17.02 0.44 19.68
C VAL A 349 -16.93 -0.07 21.11
N ARG A 350 -17.84 -0.95 21.55
CA ARG A 350 -17.78 -1.57 22.88
C ARG A 350 -16.48 -2.34 23.06
N ASP A 351 -16.14 -3.24 22.15
CA ASP A 351 -14.97 -4.11 22.27
C ASP A 351 -13.67 -3.27 22.39
N TRP A 352 -13.53 -2.19 21.59
CA TRP A 352 -12.40 -1.27 21.71
C TRP A 352 -12.41 -0.45 23.00
N SER A 353 -13.58 0.02 23.40
CA SER A 353 -13.75 0.76 24.65
C SER A 353 -13.45 -0.09 25.87
N GLU A 354 -13.79 -1.37 25.84
CA GLU A 354 -13.57 -2.31 26.95
C GLU A 354 -12.07 -2.51 27.22
N MET A 355 -11.25 -2.51 26.17
CA MET A 355 -9.79 -2.55 26.29
C MET A 355 -9.20 -1.30 26.95
N ALA A 356 -9.85 -0.15 26.82
CA ALA A 356 -9.34 1.13 27.32
C ALA A 356 -9.89 1.52 28.70
N TRP A 357 -11.19 1.29 28.94
CA TRP A 357 -11.91 1.77 30.12
C TRP A 357 -12.57 0.67 30.96
N GLY A 358 -12.48 -0.59 30.53
CA GLY A 358 -13.12 -1.73 31.18
C GLY A 358 -14.56 -1.96 30.72
N PRO A 359 -15.28 -2.90 31.35
CA PRO A 359 -16.53 -3.44 30.81
C PRO A 359 -17.63 -2.38 30.65
N GLY A 360 -18.31 -2.42 29.51
CA GLY A 360 -19.45 -1.58 29.18
C GLY A 360 -20.78 -2.34 29.21
N ILE A 361 -21.89 -1.61 29.36
CA ILE A 361 -23.25 -2.14 29.27
C ILE A 361 -23.84 -1.80 27.91
N ILE A 362 -24.29 -2.82 27.18
CA ILE A 362 -25.03 -2.68 25.91
C ILE A 362 -26.50 -2.37 26.21
N GLU A 363 -27.11 -1.51 25.40
CA GLU A 363 -28.52 -1.12 25.48
C GLU A 363 -28.95 -0.71 26.91
N PRO A 364 -28.21 0.19 27.60
CA PRO A 364 -28.52 0.58 28.97
C PRO A 364 -29.78 1.44 29.04
N ILE A 365 -30.64 1.14 30.00
CA ILE A 365 -31.84 1.94 30.29
C ILE A 365 -31.40 3.24 30.97
N MET A 366 -31.66 4.38 30.32
CA MET A 366 -31.43 5.71 30.85
C MET A 366 -32.68 6.26 31.57
N LYS A 367 -33.87 5.91 31.07
CA LYS A 367 -35.16 6.25 31.68
C LYS A 367 -36.12 5.09 31.48
N GLU A 368 -36.72 4.62 32.57
CA GLU A 368 -37.72 3.55 32.51
C GLU A 368 -38.97 3.98 31.72
N ALA A 369 -39.66 3.00 31.13
CA ALA A 369 -40.94 3.25 30.48
C ALA A 369 -41.99 3.68 31.51
N THR A 370 -42.87 4.59 31.08
CA THR A 370 -44.08 4.96 31.83
C THR A 370 -45.31 4.65 30.99
N ILE A 371 -46.51 4.83 31.56
CA ILE A 371 -47.78 4.61 30.84
C ILE A 371 -47.86 5.47 29.56
N ASN A 372 -47.25 6.65 29.56
CA ASN A 372 -47.36 7.63 28.48
C ASN A 372 -46.09 7.75 27.62
N GLU A 373 -44.95 7.20 28.06
CA GLU A 373 -43.66 7.38 27.39
C GLU A 373 -42.87 6.06 27.37
N PRO A 374 -42.32 5.64 26.21
CA PRO A 374 -41.46 4.47 26.14
C PRO A 374 -40.14 4.69 26.90
N ALA A 375 -39.46 3.59 27.23
CA ALA A 375 -38.14 3.65 27.86
C ALA A 375 -37.14 4.38 26.95
N LEU A 376 -36.25 5.15 27.55
CA LEU A 376 -35.10 5.75 26.87
C LEU A 376 -33.90 4.84 27.06
N ILE A 377 -33.42 4.25 25.98
CA ILE A 377 -32.33 3.29 25.96
C ILE A 377 -31.21 3.88 25.10
N GLY A 378 -29.99 3.94 25.67
CA GLY A 378 -28.79 4.29 24.91
C GLY A 378 -28.22 3.05 24.20
N ASP A 379 -27.17 3.20 23.39
CA ASP A 379 -26.54 2.03 22.76
C ASP A 379 -25.49 1.39 23.67
N LEU A 380 -24.70 2.22 24.36
CA LEU A 380 -23.58 1.79 25.18
C LEU A 380 -23.43 2.71 26.40
N MET A 381 -23.10 2.12 27.55
CA MET A 381 -22.64 2.86 28.73
C MET A 381 -21.30 2.32 29.20
N LEU A 382 -20.37 3.24 29.47
CA LEU A 382 -19.05 2.97 30.02
C LEU A 382 -18.84 3.79 31.29
N ASN A 383 -17.96 3.32 32.16
CA ASN A 383 -17.55 4.07 33.35
C ASN A 383 -16.21 4.79 33.10
N SER A 384 -16.04 5.93 33.75
CA SER A 384 -14.74 6.62 33.85
C SER A 384 -14.12 7.05 32.52
N VAL A 385 -14.91 7.25 31.46
CA VAL A 385 -14.40 7.70 30.16
C VAL A 385 -13.83 9.12 30.24
N TRP A 386 -14.60 10.04 30.83
CA TRP A 386 -14.23 11.46 30.95
C TRP A 386 -13.81 11.84 32.37
N GLU A 387 -14.53 11.34 33.36
CA GLU A 387 -14.33 11.64 34.78
C GLU A 387 -14.36 10.35 35.58
N SER A 388 -13.37 10.15 36.46
CA SER A 388 -13.27 8.94 37.28
C SER A 388 -14.55 8.69 38.07
N GLY A 389 -15.12 7.49 37.94
CA GLY A 389 -16.35 7.07 38.63
C GLY A 389 -17.65 7.58 38.00
N ARG A 390 -17.59 8.41 36.94
CA ARG A 390 -18.79 8.92 36.24
C ARG A 390 -19.15 8.05 35.04
N LYS A 391 -20.44 7.83 34.84
CA LYS A 391 -20.98 7.11 33.67
C LYS A 391 -20.94 7.99 32.41
N ALA A 392 -20.70 7.37 31.27
CA ALA A 392 -20.79 7.98 29.95
C ALA A 392 -21.69 7.11 29.07
N PHE A 393 -22.77 7.70 28.56
CA PHE A 393 -23.70 7.08 27.64
C PHE A 393 -23.39 7.49 26.21
N PHE A 394 -23.50 6.53 25.30
CA PHE A 394 -23.28 6.71 23.87
C PHE A 394 -24.49 6.21 23.10
N ASP A 395 -24.84 6.92 22.04
CA ASP A 395 -25.86 6.49 21.09
C ASP A 395 -25.45 6.84 19.66
N THR A 396 -25.53 5.85 18.79
CA THR A 396 -25.07 5.87 17.41
C THR A 396 -26.15 6.38 16.46
N ARG A 397 -25.72 7.10 15.43
CA ARG A 397 -26.55 7.48 14.29
C ARG A 397 -25.78 7.28 12.99
N ILE A 398 -26.17 6.24 12.25
CA ILE A 398 -25.68 6.00 10.89
C ILE A 398 -26.45 6.89 9.91
N THR A 399 -25.71 7.69 9.16
CA THR A 399 -26.23 8.72 8.26
C THR A 399 -25.78 8.51 6.83
N ASN A 400 -26.73 8.54 5.88
CA ASN A 400 -26.39 8.73 4.48
C ASN A 400 -26.07 10.21 4.20
N ALA A 401 -24.79 10.57 4.29
CA ALA A 401 -24.29 11.92 4.05
C ALA A 401 -24.52 12.42 2.61
N ASP A 402 -24.66 11.48 1.66
CA ASP A 402 -24.82 11.73 0.23
C ASP A 402 -26.26 11.50 -0.25
N ALA A 403 -27.21 11.46 0.70
CA ALA A 403 -28.62 11.41 0.38
C ALA A 403 -29.06 12.63 -0.44
N ILE A 404 -30.05 12.46 -1.32
CA ILE A 404 -30.59 13.56 -2.15
C ILE A 404 -31.03 14.75 -1.27
N SER A 405 -31.67 14.47 -0.13
CA SER A 405 -32.11 15.49 0.85
C SER A 405 -30.96 16.29 1.49
N ASN A 406 -29.73 15.78 1.40
CA ASN A 406 -28.53 16.38 1.96
C ASN A 406 -27.63 17.04 0.89
N GLY A 407 -28.05 17.04 -0.39
CA GLY A 407 -27.20 17.45 -1.51
C GLY A 407 -26.64 18.88 -1.40
N SER A 408 -27.37 19.81 -0.76
CA SER A 408 -26.96 21.19 -0.53
C SER A 408 -26.16 21.41 0.77
N ARG A 409 -26.03 20.39 1.62
CA ARG A 409 -25.39 20.50 2.95
C ARG A 409 -24.00 19.89 2.94
N THR A 410 -23.09 20.47 3.72
CA THR A 410 -21.79 19.85 4.02
C THR A 410 -21.96 18.72 5.03
N TRP A 411 -21.01 17.78 5.07
CA TRP A 411 -21.02 16.74 6.11
C TRP A 411 -21.04 17.32 7.52
N SER A 412 -20.21 18.35 7.79
CA SER A 412 -20.17 19.02 9.08
C SER A 412 -21.53 19.58 9.51
N ALA A 413 -22.28 20.20 8.59
CA ALA A 413 -23.62 20.72 8.89
C ALA A 413 -24.65 19.60 9.14
N ILE A 414 -24.50 18.45 8.48
CA ILE A 414 -25.37 17.28 8.67
C ILE A 414 -25.07 16.64 10.02
N SER A 415 -23.81 16.37 10.31
CA SER A 415 -23.38 15.69 11.54
C SER A 415 -23.67 16.54 12.79
N GLN A 416 -23.48 17.86 12.73
CA GLN A 416 -23.84 18.78 13.82
C GLN A 416 -25.34 18.80 14.10
N SER A 417 -26.17 18.86 13.06
CA SER A 417 -27.64 18.79 13.20
C SER A 417 -28.07 17.48 13.87
N HIS A 418 -27.53 16.36 13.38
CA HIS A 418 -27.81 15.04 13.91
C HIS A 418 -27.33 14.84 15.35
N SER A 419 -26.17 15.43 15.70
CA SER A 419 -25.63 15.47 17.05
C SER A 419 -26.53 16.29 17.98
N HIS A 420 -26.98 17.47 17.54
CA HIS A 420 -27.89 18.32 18.31
C HIS A 420 -29.24 17.63 18.59
N GLU A 421 -29.82 16.95 17.60
CA GLU A 421 -31.04 16.16 17.78
C GLU A 421 -30.87 15.05 18.84
N LYS A 422 -29.69 14.40 18.91
CA LYS A 422 -29.39 13.40 19.94
C LYS A 422 -29.22 14.07 21.31
N HIS A 423 -28.47 15.16 21.41
CA HIS A 423 -28.32 15.92 22.65
C HIS A 423 -29.66 16.35 23.23
N GLN A 424 -30.54 16.94 22.40
CA GLN A 424 -31.91 17.30 22.79
C GLN A 424 -32.71 16.11 23.36
N LYS A 425 -32.46 14.90 22.86
CA LYS A 425 -33.15 13.69 23.29
C LYS A 425 -32.59 13.08 24.59
N TYR A 426 -31.27 13.10 24.78
CA TYR A 426 -30.62 12.29 25.82
C TYR A 426 -30.00 13.09 26.97
N ASP A 427 -29.64 14.36 26.79
CA ASP A 427 -28.85 15.11 27.77
C ASP A 427 -29.54 15.17 29.13
N ARG A 428 -30.83 15.50 29.16
CA ARG A 428 -31.59 15.57 30.42
C ARG A 428 -31.58 14.25 31.19
N ALA A 429 -31.77 13.13 30.51
CA ALA A 429 -31.75 11.82 31.16
C ALA A 429 -30.34 11.44 31.65
N ALA A 430 -29.30 11.82 30.90
CA ALA A 430 -27.93 11.64 31.35
C ALA A 430 -27.61 12.50 32.58
N GLU A 431 -28.05 13.76 32.61
CA GLU A 431 -27.91 14.68 33.75
C GLU A 431 -28.62 14.16 35.00
N ASP A 432 -29.86 13.67 34.87
CA ASP A 432 -30.63 13.07 35.97
C ASP A 432 -29.89 11.86 36.58
N LEU A 433 -29.14 11.11 35.75
CA LEU A 433 -28.29 9.99 36.17
C LEU A 433 -26.88 10.39 36.62
N ARG A 434 -26.58 11.69 36.69
CA ARG A 434 -25.24 12.25 36.95
C ARG A 434 -24.17 11.73 35.99
N ALA A 435 -24.58 11.43 34.76
CA ALA A 435 -23.74 10.89 33.71
C ALA A 435 -23.41 11.96 32.66
N SER A 436 -22.65 11.56 31.65
CA SER A 436 -22.40 12.32 30.43
C SER A 436 -23.04 11.60 29.24
N PHE A 437 -23.40 12.34 28.20
CA PHE A 437 -23.91 11.77 26.95
C PHE A 437 -23.06 12.23 25.77
N VAL A 438 -22.76 11.30 24.86
CA VAL A 438 -21.99 11.57 23.64
C VAL A 438 -22.65 10.88 22.44
N PRO A 439 -23.14 11.65 21.45
CA PRO A 439 -23.65 11.05 20.22
C PRO A 439 -22.51 10.59 19.30
N LEU A 440 -22.65 9.39 18.73
CA LEU A 440 -21.74 8.84 17.72
C LEU A 440 -22.39 8.97 16.33
N VAL A 441 -22.14 10.07 15.62
CA VAL A 441 -22.72 10.33 14.29
C VAL A 441 -21.74 9.92 13.19
N LEU A 442 -22.16 8.99 12.33
CA LEU A 442 -21.32 8.32 11.31
C LEU A 442 -21.89 8.49 9.91
#